data_AF-V4LYV1-F1
#
_entry.id   AF-V4LYV1-F1
#
_cell.length_a   1.000
_cell.length_b   1.000
_cell.length_c   1.000
_cell.angle_alpha   90.00
_cell.angle_beta   90.00
_cell.angle_gamma   90.00
#
_symmetry.space_group_name_H-M   'P 1'
#
loop_
_entity.id
_entity.type
_entity.pdbx_description
1 polymer ?
#
loop_
_entity_poly.entity_id
_entity_poly.type
_entity_poly.pdbx_seq_one_letter_code
_entity_poly.pdbx_strand_id
1 'polypeptide(L)'
;MSNPNYASSVEPMPSSHDEPMPSSHDEPMPSSHDEPMSAEISPVETKSSGSSIPVFWDLVDFPFPRGLGPVSIYQNLKTILESMGCVGDLSIMAYVDEKNLRDEWRDVAYKNAGINIVVPPQGDVNYERSRFMLLDIVLWKCKNRSYHIRPLSLLVISKQIKKHSAFLTQLILLSYASYLVTATVDPDDLVPLVPSCPVDLSPVSFEWLSTNLSKSETSQSADDHKRKSREDTARIRRSQRPKLDESS
;
A
#
# COMPACT_ATOMS: atom_id res chain seq x y z
N MET A 1 25.23 66.46 17.16
CA MET A 1 23.90 67.03 17.47
C MET A 1 23.47 66.52 18.84
N SER A 2 23.26 67.48 19.74
CA SER A 2 22.50 67.58 20.99
C SER A 2 21.86 66.35 21.71
N ASN A 3 22.22 66.26 23.00
CA ASN A 3 21.37 66.14 24.21
C ASN A 3 20.76 64.80 24.71
N PRO A 4 20.47 64.70 26.04
CA PRO A 4 20.74 63.52 26.89
C PRO A 4 19.56 63.09 27.81
N ASN A 5 19.88 62.25 28.81
CA ASN A 5 19.23 62.03 30.11
C ASN A 5 17.89 61.28 30.23
N TYR A 6 17.91 60.22 31.07
CA TYR A 6 17.02 59.87 32.21
C TYR A 6 16.81 58.35 32.25
N ALA A 7 16.73 57.63 33.36
CA ALA A 7 17.18 57.73 34.75
C ALA A 7 16.95 56.33 35.34
N SER A 8 17.71 56.03 36.38
CA SER A 8 17.61 54.86 37.25
C SER A 8 16.21 54.68 37.85
N SER A 9 15.72 53.44 37.90
CA SER A 9 14.95 52.96 39.06
C SER A 9 15.03 51.44 39.14
N VAL A 10 15.82 50.98 40.11
CA VAL A 10 15.80 49.62 40.64
C VAL A 10 14.88 49.66 41.84
N GLU A 11 13.81 48.86 41.86
CA GLU A 11 13.18 48.42 43.11
C GLU A 11 12.93 46.91 43.08
N PRO A 12 13.18 46.20 44.20
CA PRO A 12 13.16 44.74 44.28
C PRO A 12 11.75 44.19 44.52
N MET A 13 11.51 42.94 44.10
CA MET A 13 10.30 42.21 44.50
C MET A 13 10.44 41.70 45.94
N PRO A 14 9.47 41.96 46.84
CA PRO A 14 9.48 41.39 48.19
C PRO A 14 8.97 39.94 48.21
N SER A 15 9.54 39.18 49.14
CA SER A 15 9.37 37.74 49.36
C SER A 15 8.04 37.36 50.02
N SER A 16 7.69 36.09 49.82
CA SER A 16 6.75 35.23 50.56
C SER A 16 6.07 35.79 51.81
N HIS A 17 4.73 35.82 51.76
CA HIS A 17 3.92 35.65 52.96
C HIS A 17 2.83 34.59 52.72
N ASP A 18 2.75 33.68 53.69
CA ASP A 18 1.84 32.56 53.80
C ASP A 18 0.36 33.01 53.84
N GLU A 19 -0.47 32.47 52.95
CA GLU A 19 -1.92 32.46 53.12
C GLU A 19 -2.42 31.06 53.47
N PRO A 20 -3.37 30.93 54.42
CA PRO A 20 -3.77 29.65 54.99
C PRO A 20 -4.78 28.89 54.11
N MET A 21 -4.68 27.56 54.15
CA MET A 21 -5.58 26.61 53.47
C MET A 21 -7.01 26.66 54.04
N PRO A 22 -8.06 26.77 53.20
CA PRO A 22 -9.43 26.49 53.63
C PRO A 22 -9.71 24.98 53.67
N SER A 23 -10.41 24.60 54.74
CA SER A 23 -10.69 23.25 55.24
C SER A 23 -11.62 22.40 54.37
N SER A 24 -11.44 21.09 54.50
CA SER A 24 -12.31 20.01 54.02
C SER A 24 -13.79 20.21 54.32
N HIS A 25 -14.61 20.20 53.28
CA HIS A 25 -16.03 19.89 53.37
C HIS A 25 -16.36 18.76 52.40
N ASP A 26 -16.84 17.65 52.95
CA ASP A 26 -17.35 16.49 52.23
C ASP A 26 -18.66 16.85 51.50
N GLU A 27 -18.65 16.83 50.18
CA GLU A 27 -19.88 16.80 49.37
C GLU A 27 -20.10 15.39 48.80
N PRO A 28 -21.32 14.82 48.92
CA PRO A 28 -21.61 13.47 48.45
C PRO A 28 -21.85 13.45 46.94
N MET A 29 -21.32 12.41 46.29
CA MET A 29 -21.54 12.13 44.86
C MET A 29 -22.99 11.69 44.59
N PRO A 30 -23.69 12.25 43.58
CA PRO A 30 -24.89 11.63 43.05
C PRO A 30 -24.53 10.54 42.03
N SER A 31 -24.92 9.31 42.31
CA SER A 31 -24.86 8.18 41.38
C SER A 31 -26.10 8.11 40.49
N SER A 32 -25.85 7.72 39.23
CA SER A 32 -26.73 7.02 38.27
C SER A 32 -28.10 7.63 37.93
N HIS A 33 -28.30 8.01 36.67
CA HIS A 33 -29.22 7.29 35.77
C HIS A 33 -29.23 7.91 34.34
N ASP A 34 -28.85 7.07 33.37
CA ASP A 34 -29.42 6.84 32.04
C ASP A 34 -29.89 8.02 31.17
N GLU A 35 -29.01 8.49 30.26
CA GLU A 35 -29.43 8.97 28.94
C GLU A 35 -28.65 8.23 27.83
N PRO A 36 -29.33 7.73 26.77
CA PRO A 36 -28.67 7.03 25.68
C PRO A 36 -27.97 8.04 24.76
N MET A 37 -26.63 8.07 24.80
CA MET A 37 -25.82 8.73 23.79
C MET A 37 -26.14 8.15 22.41
N SER A 38 -26.82 8.94 21.58
CA SER A 38 -26.84 8.75 20.13
C SER A 38 -25.46 9.09 19.58
N ALA A 39 -24.52 8.16 19.72
CA ALA A 39 -23.26 8.22 19.01
C ALA A 39 -23.54 7.87 17.54
N GLU A 40 -23.59 8.89 16.69
CA GLU A 40 -23.38 8.70 15.26
C GLU A 40 -22.09 7.92 15.07
N ILE A 41 -22.23 6.68 14.62
CA ILE A 41 -21.14 5.80 14.25
C ILE A 41 -20.51 6.44 13.02
N SER A 42 -19.45 7.21 13.21
CA SER A 42 -18.49 7.46 12.14
C SER A 42 -18.07 6.10 11.58
N PRO A 43 -17.91 5.94 10.25
CA PRO A 43 -17.43 4.68 9.71
C PRO A 43 -16.09 4.40 10.39
N VAL A 44 -16.10 3.41 11.29
CA VAL A 44 -14.89 2.79 11.80
C VAL A 44 -14.13 2.41 10.55
N GLU A 45 -13.03 3.11 10.27
CA GLU A 45 -12.03 2.60 9.36
C GLU A 45 -11.67 1.25 9.93
N THR A 46 -12.24 0.21 9.34
CA THR A 46 -11.81 -1.17 9.54
C THR A 46 -10.36 -1.18 9.11
N LYS A 47 -9.46 -0.97 10.07
CA LYS A 47 -8.08 -1.41 9.99
C LYS A 47 -8.18 -2.91 9.76
N SER A 48 -8.21 -3.28 8.48
CA SER A 48 -7.87 -4.60 8.02
C SER A 48 -6.53 -4.90 8.66
N SER A 49 -6.54 -5.77 9.67
CA SER A 49 -5.34 -6.42 10.19
C SER A 49 -4.85 -7.49 9.19
N GLY A 50 -5.05 -7.25 7.89
CA GLY A 50 -4.47 -8.00 6.80
C GLY A 50 -2.99 -7.62 6.66
N SER A 51 -2.14 -8.63 6.55
CA SER A 51 -0.75 -8.42 6.14
C SER A 51 -0.77 -7.86 4.72
N SER A 52 -0.31 -6.61 4.55
CA SER A 52 -0.16 -6.04 3.22
C SER A 52 1.10 -6.57 2.56
N ILE A 53 0.97 -7.08 1.34
CA ILE A 53 2.06 -7.55 0.49
C ILE A 53 2.68 -6.32 -0.18
N PRO A 54 3.93 -5.94 0.16
CA PRO A 54 4.61 -4.87 -0.56
C PRO A 54 5.01 -5.35 -1.96
N VAL A 55 4.86 -4.44 -2.92
CA VAL A 55 5.30 -4.62 -4.30
C VAL A 55 6.27 -3.51 -4.63
N PHE A 56 7.49 -3.86 -5.00
CA PHE A 56 8.54 -2.93 -5.38
C PHE A 56 8.76 -3.01 -6.89
N TRP A 57 8.35 -1.97 -7.63
CA TRP A 57 8.23 -2.03 -9.08
C TRP A 57 9.06 -0.95 -9.78
N ASP A 58 10.06 -1.35 -10.57
CA ASP A 58 10.84 -0.46 -11.43
C ASP A 58 10.09 -0.11 -12.72
N LEU A 59 9.49 1.09 -12.81
CA LEU A 59 8.70 1.50 -13.96
C LEU A 59 9.52 1.93 -15.19
N VAL A 60 10.81 2.17 -15.02
CA VAL A 60 11.66 2.59 -16.15
C VAL A 60 12.02 1.39 -17.01
N ASP A 61 12.41 0.29 -16.38
CA ASP A 61 12.70 -0.95 -17.08
C ASP A 61 11.45 -1.80 -17.32
N PHE A 62 10.45 -1.69 -16.44
CA PHE A 62 9.20 -2.47 -16.47
C PHE A 62 7.97 -1.58 -16.31
N PRO A 63 7.57 -0.83 -17.35
CA PRO A 63 6.44 0.08 -17.26
C PRO A 63 5.12 -0.66 -17.06
N PHE A 64 4.12 0.04 -16.51
CA PHE A 64 2.75 -0.46 -16.47
C PHE A 64 2.24 -0.81 -17.88
N PRO A 65 1.43 -1.87 -18.02
CA PRO A 65 0.81 -2.20 -19.30
C PRO A 65 -0.05 -1.03 -19.83
N ARG A 66 0.03 -0.78 -21.14
CA ARG A 66 -0.72 0.31 -21.77
C ARG A 66 -2.22 0.05 -21.69
N GLY A 67 -2.99 1.12 -21.47
CA GLY A 67 -4.45 1.07 -21.46
C GLY A 67 -5.07 0.63 -20.12
N LEU A 68 -4.26 0.20 -19.14
CA LEU A 68 -4.76 -0.13 -17.82
C LEU A 68 -4.77 1.09 -16.91
N GLY A 69 -5.91 1.34 -16.26
CA GLY A 69 -6.00 2.33 -15.18
C GLY A 69 -5.38 1.82 -13.86
N PRO A 70 -5.10 2.71 -12.90
CA PRO A 70 -4.48 2.35 -11.63
C PRO A 70 -5.28 1.32 -10.82
N VAL A 71 -6.62 1.40 -10.85
CA VAL A 71 -7.51 0.42 -10.21
C VAL A 71 -7.37 -0.96 -10.85
N SER A 72 -7.38 -1.04 -12.19
CA SER A 72 -7.18 -2.30 -12.92
C SER A 72 -5.82 -2.89 -12.60
N ILE A 73 -4.74 -2.09 -12.61
CA ILE A 73 -3.38 -2.57 -12.28
C ILE A 73 -3.35 -3.22 -10.89
N TYR A 74 -3.90 -2.54 -9.88
CA TYR A 74 -3.95 -3.07 -8.52
C TYR A 74 -4.75 -4.37 -8.44
N GLN A 75 -5.97 -4.39 -8.97
CA GLN A 75 -6.85 -5.56 -8.89
C GLN A 75 -6.28 -6.76 -9.64
N ASN A 76 -5.77 -6.53 -10.85
CA ASN A 76 -5.17 -7.57 -11.69
C ASN A 76 -3.94 -8.18 -11.01
N LEU A 77 -3.08 -7.34 -10.45
CA LEU A 77 -1.92 -7.82 -9.70
C LEU A 77 -2.33 -8.59 -8.45
N LYS A 78 -3.36 -8.14 -7.74
CA LYS A 78 -3.89 -8.82 -6.55
C LYS A 78 -4.41 -10.21 -6.91
N THR A 79 -5.20 -10.34 -7.97
CA THR A 79 -5.69 -11.64 -8.44
C THR A 79 -4.54 -12.57 -8.86
N ILE A 80 -3.51 -12.05 -9.52
CA ILE A 80 -2.31 -12.83 -9.88
C ILE A 80 -1.62 -13.36 -8.61
N LEU A 81 -1.37 -12.49 -7.63
CA LEU A 81 -0.73 -12.86 -6.36
C LEU A 81 -1.57 -13.88 -5.56
N GLU A 82 -2.88 -13.70 -5.49
CA GLU A 82 -3.81 -14.65 -4.86
C GLU A 82 -3.76 -16.02 -5.55
N SER A 83 -3.66 -16.06 -6.89
CA SER A 83 -3.52 -17.31 -7.65
C SER A 83 -2.20 -18.03 -7.40
N MET A 84 -1.16 -17.29 -6.98
CA MET A 84 0.13 -17.84 -6.55
C MET A 84 0.16 -18.19 -5.05
N GLY A 85 -0.97 -18.06 -4.34
CA GLY A 85 -1.08 -18.35 -2.91
C GLY A 85 -0.70 -17.19 -1.98
N CYS A 86 -0.36 -16.02 -2.53
CA CYS A 86 -0.09 -14.80 -1.76
C CYS A 86 -1.40 -14.02 -1.54
N VAL A 87 -2.06 -14.27 -0.42
CA VAL A 87 -3.33 -13.59 -0.07
C VAL A 87 -3.08 -12.40 0.85
N GLY A 88 -3.48 -11.20 0.41
CA GLY A 88 -3.35 -9.96 1.18
C GLY A 88 -3.67 -8.73 0.35
N ASP A 89 -3.81 -7.58 1.02
CA ASP A 89 -3.89 -6.29 0.32
C ASP A 89 -2.51 -5.87 -0.18
N LEU A 90 -2.43 -5.09 -1.26
CA LEU A 90 -1.15 -4.69 -1.84
C LEU A 90 -0.73 -3.30 -1.36
N SER A 91 0.57 -3.11 -1.23
CA SER A 91 1.18 -1.80 -1.08
C SER A 91 2.20 -1.63 -2.19
N ILE A 92 1.81 -0.95 -3.27
CA ILE A 92 2.62 -0.86 -4.48
C ILE A 92 3.49 0.40 -4.43
N MET A 93 4.80 0.20 -4.40
CA MET A 93 5.82 1.23 -4.51
C MET A 93 6.41 1.17 -5.92
N ALA A 94 6.05 2.14 -6.76
CA ALA A 94 6.41 2.14 -8.17
C ALA A 94 7.45 3.24 -8.46
N TYR A 95 8.67 2.83 -8.75
CA TYR A 95 9.84 3.68 -8.84
C TYR A 95 10.08 4.17 -10.26
N VAL A 96 10.29 5.48 -10.40
CA VAL A 96 10.56 6.13 -11.68
C VAL A 96 11.60 7.23 -11.50
N ASP A 97 12.46 7.45 -12.48
CA ASP A 97 13.35 8.62 -12.49
C ASP A 97 12.55 9.88 -12.86
N GLU A 98 12.89 11.06 -12.31
CA GLU A 98 12.19 12.31 -12.66
C GLU A 98 12.05 12.54 -14.18
N LYS A 99 13.09 12.20 -14.96
CA LYS A 99 13.08 12.34 -16.43
C LYS A 99 12.08 11.42 -17.16
N ASN A 100 11.67 10.33 -16.52
CA ASN A 100 10.74 9.33 -17.06
C ASN A 100 9.34 9.47 -16.47
N LEU A 101 9.14 10.41 -15.55
CA LEU A 101 7.86 10.63 -14.88
C LEU A 101 6.86 11.25 -15.85
N ARG A 102 5.72 10.57 -16.01
CA ARG A 102 4.60 11.02 -16.84
C ARG A 102 3.56 11.75 -16.00
N ASP A 103 2.90 12.76 -16.56
CA ASP A 103 1.89 13.55 -15.84
C ASP A 103 0.72 12.68 -15.34
N GLU A 104 0.33 11.67 -16.10
CA GLU A 104 -0.68 10.66 -15.72
C GLU A 104 -0.35 9.98 -14.39
N TRP A 105 0.93 9.80 -14.05
CA TRP A 105 1.37 9.14 -12.82
C TRP A 105 1.34 10.07 -11.61
N ARG A 106 1.22 11.39 -11.82
CA ARG A 106 1.01 12.36 -10.74
C ARG A 106 -0.47 12.45 -10.32
N ASP A 107 -1.36 11.78 -11.05
CA ASP A 107 -2.78 11.73 -10.72
C ASP A 107 -3.01 11.07 -9.35
N VAL A 108 -3.84 11.72 -8.53
CA VAL A 108 -4.28 11.20 -7.23
C VAL A 108 -4.95 9.82 -7.34
N ALA A 109 -5.47 9.45 -8.52
CA ALA A 109 -6.02 8.15 -8.82
C ALA A 109 -5.05 7.00 -8.54
N TYR A 110 -3.75 7.16 -8.80
CA TYR A 110 -2.74 6.14 -8.46
C TYR A 110 -2.64 5.94 -6.96
N LYS A 111 -2.53 7.03 -6.21
CA LYS A 111 -2.46 6.99 -4.74
C LYS A 111 -3.73 6.38 -4.12
N ASN A 112 -4.90 6.76 -4.63
CA ASN A 112 -6.19 6.23 -4.18
C ASN A 112 -6.35 4.73 -4.47
N ALA A 113 -5.71 4.22 -5.53
CA ALA A 113 -5.68 2.80 -5.85
C ALA A 113 -4.64 2.00 -5.03
N GLY A 114 -3.90 2.63 -4.10
CA GLY A 114 -2.84 1.97 -3.34
C GLY A 114 -1.50 1.86 -4.09
N ILE A 115 -1.30 2.68 -5.13
CA ILE A 115 -0.07 2.77 -5.91
C ILE A 115 0.64 4.08 -5.57
N ASN A 116 1.77 3.97 -4.89
CA ASN A 116 2.63 5.10 -4.57
C ASN A 116 3.72 5.23 -5.65
N ILE A 117 3.66 6.29 -6.44
CA ILE A 117 4.71 6.63 -7.40
C ILE A 117 5.87 7.27 -6.63
N VAL A 118 7.03 6.64 -6.67
CA VAL A 118 8.23 7.06 -5.96
C VAL A 118 9.23 7.61 -6.96
N VAL A 119 9.67 8.84 -6.72
CA VAL A 119 10.80 9.43 -7.44
C VAL A 119 11.99 9.51 -6.49
N PRO A 120 12.98 8.62 -6.63
CA PRO A 120 14.21 8.70 -5.85
C PRO A 120 14.91 10.04 -6.11
N PRO A 121 15.56 10.64 -5.09
CA PRO A 121 16.43 11.79 -5.31
C PRO A 121 17.47 11.47 -6.38
N GLN A 122 17.63 12.36 -7.36
CA GLN A 122 18.68 12.20 -8.36
C GLN A 122 20.02 12.58 -7.74
N GLY A 123 21.00 11.67 -7.86
CA GLY A 123 22.41 11.91 -7.55
C GLY A 123 23.29 11.57 -8.76
N ASP A 124 24.60 11.72 -8.61
CA ASP A 124 25.57 11.56 -9.71
C ASP A 124 25.83 10.09 -10.12
N VAL A 125 25.07 9.11 -9.60
CA VAL A 125 25.40 7.67 -9.72
C VAL A 125 24.34 6.88 -10.50
N ASN A 126 24.79 5.94 -11.32
CA ASN A 126 23.96 5.18 -12.28
C ASN A 126 22.99 4.13 -11.68
N TYR A 127 22.75 4.12 -10.36
CA TYR A 127 21.96 3.07 -9.69
C TYR A 127 21.04 3.58 -8.57
N GLU A 128 20.77 4.89 -8.50
CA GLU A 128 19.99 5.49 -7.42
C GLU A 128 18.63 4.81 -7.22
N ARG A 129 17.91 4.51 -8.30
CA ARG A 129 16.60 3.85 -8.23
C ARG A 129 16.65 2.49 -7.55
N SER A 130 17.60 1.65 -7.93
CA SER A 130 17.75 0.31 -7.33
C SER A 130 18.27 0.36 -5.89
N ARG A 131 19.16 1.30 -5.56
CA ARG A 131 19.60 1.51 -4.17
C ARG A 131 18.45 1.98 -3.29
N PHE A 132 17.64 2.91 -3.79
CA PHE A 132 16.49 3.44 -3.06
C PHE A 132 15.42 2.36 -2.86
N MET A 133 15.12 1.58 -3.90
CA MET A 133 14.25 0.41 -3.80
C MET A 133 14.74 -0.57 -2.74
N LEU A 134 16.04 -0.89 -2.72
CA LEU A 134 16.60 -1.79 -1.71
C LEU A 134 16.48 -1.22 -0.29
N LEU A 135 16.70 0.08 -0.12
CA LEU A 135 16.53 0.76 1.18
C LEU A 135 15.08 0.66 1.68
N ASP A 136 14.10 0.87 0.80
CA ASP A 136 12.69 0.72 1.15
C ASP A 136 12.33 -0.72 1.52
N ILE A 137 12.88 -1.72 0.81
CA ILE A 137 12.72 -3.14 1.16
C ILE A 137 13.27 -3.42 2.57
N VAL A 138 14.47 -2.94 2.87
CA VAL A 138 15.10 -3.11 4.19
C VAL A 138 14.26 -2.44 5.28
N LEU A 139 13.82 -1.20 5.04
CA LEU A 139 13.03 -0.44 6.00
C LEU A 139 11.66 -1.09 6.25
N TRP A 140 10.98 -1.53 5.19
CA TRP A 140 9.75 -2.29 5.29
C TRP A 140 9.95 -3.56 6.11
N LYS A 141 10.99 -4.34 5.83
CA LYS A 141 11.29 -5.57 6.57
C LYS A 141 11.54 -5.28 8.06
N CYS A 142 12.27 -4.22 8.39
CA CYS A 142 12.52 -3.84 9.78
C CYS A 142 11.24 -3.45 10.53
N LYS A 143 10.31 -2.74 9.88
CA LYS A 143 9.01 -2.36 10.46
C LYS A 143 8.07 -3.54 10.65
N ASN A 144 8.14 -4.51 9.74
CA ASN A 144 7.28 -5.71 9.75
C ASN A 144 7.95 -6.89 10.48
N ARG A 145 9.09 -6.65 11.16
CA ARG A 145 9.82 -7.63 11.97
C ARG A 145 9.15 -7.90 13.33
N SER A 146 7.82 -7.86 13.39
CA SER A 146 7.13 -8.45 14.53
C SER A 146 7.42 -9.95 14.52
N TYR A 147 7.40 -10.59 15.68
CA TYR A 147 7.78 -12.00 15.92
C TYR A 147 6.84 -13.01 15.25
N HIS A 148 6.59 -12.84 13.95
CA HIS A 148 5.64 -13.60 13.18
C HIS A 148 6.21 -14.99 12.92
N ILE A 149 5.41 -15.97 13.30
CA ILE A 149 5.53 -17.39 12.93
C ILE A 149 5.29 -17.58 11.42
N ARG A 150 4.87 -16.54 10.69
CA ARG A 150 4.51 -16.59 9.27
C ARG A 150 5.58 -15.94 8.38
N PRO A 151 5.92 -16.58 7.25
CA PRO A 151 6.81 -15.98 6.26
C PRO A 151 6.18 -14.71 5.70
N LEU A 152 6.96 -13.63 5.64
CA LEU A 152 6.57 -12.38 4.98
C LEU A 152 6.56 -12.60 3.46
N SER A 153 5.53 -12.14 2.73
CA SER A 153 5.51 -12.21 1.27
C SER A 153 5.81 -10.83 0.68
N LEU A 154 6.73 -10.74 -0.28
CA LEU A 154 6.98 -9.50 -1.06
C LEU A 154 7.25 -9.80 -2.54
N LEU A 155 6.91 -8.84 -3.41
CA LEU A 155 7.17 -8.91 -4.84
C LEU A 155 8.18 -7.83 -5.26
N VAL A 156 9.24 -8.21 -6.00
CA VAL A 156 10.19 -7.25 -6.61
C VAL A 156 10.19 -7.41 -8.13
N ILE A 157 10.01 -6.31 -8.85
CA ILE A 157 10.01 -6.24 -10.31
C ILE A 157 11.11 -5.26 -10.71
N SER A 158 12.30 -5.76 -11.09
CA SER A 158 13.42 -4.90 -11.47
C SER A 158 14.42 -5.60 -12.38
N LYS A 159 14.92 -4.88 -13.40
CA LYS A 159 15.93 -5.39 -14.34
C LYS A 159 17.28 -5.60 -13.68
N GLN A 160 17.48 -5.06 -12.47
CA GLN A 160 18.72 -5.26 -11.70
C GLN A 160 18.80 -6.65 -11.06
N ILE A 161 17.69 -7.41 -11.08
CA ILE A 161 17.66 -8.82 -10.72
C ILE A 161 18.27 -9.61 -11.89
N LYS A 162 19.59 -9.78 -11.84
CA LYS A 162 20.39 -10.53 -12.81
C LYS A 162 21.31 -11.48 -12.09
N LYS A 163 21.72 -12.57 -12.76
CA LYS A 163 22.69 -13.49 -12.20
C LYS A 163 23.97 -12.76 -11.76
N HIS A 164 24.46 -13.09 -10.57
CA HIS A 164 25.66 -12.49 -9.96
C HIS A 164 25.60 -10.96 -9.72
N SER A 165 24.43 -10.31 -9.82
CA SER A 165 24.33 -8.90 -9.48
C SER A 165 24.42 -8.68 -7.96
N ALA A 166 25.03 -7.57 -7.54
CA ALA A 166 25.06 -7.17 -6.13
C ALA A 166 23.63 -6.98 -5.58
N PHE A 167 22.71 -6.50 -6.42
CA PHE A 167 21.30 -6.32 -6.07
C PHE A 167 20.61 -7.66 -5.76
N LEU A 168 20.76 -8.68 -6.62
CA LEU A 168 20.22 -10.01 -6.38
C LEU A 168 20.85 -10.65 -5.13
N THR A 169 22.16 -10.50 -4.96
CA THR A 169 22.88 -11.00 -3.78
C THR A 169 22.30 -10.39 -2.48
N GLN A 170 22.04 -9.09 -2.48
CA GLN A 170 21.42 -8.40 -1.35
C GLN A 170 19.97 -8.83 -1.11
N LEU A 171 19.17 -9.02 -2.17
CA LEU A 171 17.80 -9.53 -2.04
C LEU A 171 17.77 -10.93 -1.43
N ILE A 172 18.67 -11.84 -1.84
CA ILE A 172 18.78 -13.19 -1.28
C ILE A 172 19.18 -13.12 0.21
N LEU A 173 20.14 -12.27 0.58
CA LEU A 173 20.49 -12.06 1.99
C LEU A 173 19.31 -11.52 2.81
N LEU A 174 18.45 -10.71 2.19
CA LEU A 174 17.23 -10.23 2.82
C LEU A 174 16.10 -11.27 2.84
N SER A 175 16.15 -12.33 2.04
CA SER A 175 15.03 -13.26 1.92
C SER A 175 14.97 -14.35 3.00
N TYR A 176 16.01 -14.52 3.83
CA TYR A 176 16.11 -15.57 4.87
C TYR A 176 14.95 -15.69 5.88
N ALA A 177 13.95 -14.79 5.85
CA ALA A 177 12.73 -14.84 6.67
C ALA A 177 11.43 -14.54 5.89
N SER A 178 11.45 -14.59 4.56
CA SER A 178 10.35 -14.14 3.71
C SER A 178 10.20 -14.99 2.45
N TYR A 179 8.96 -15.25 2.04
CA TYR A 179 8.60 -15.66 0.69
C TYR A 179 8.83 -14.49 -0.27
N LEU A 180 9.68 -14.67 -1.28
CA LEU A 180 10.10 -13.62 -2.19
C LEU A 180 9.72 -14.00 -3.62
N VAL A 181 8.72 -13.34 -4.17
CA VAL A 181 8.37 -13.43 -5.59
C VAL A 181 9.19 -12.38 -6.34
N THR A 182 9.77 -12.75 -7.48
CA THR A 182 10.55 -11.83 -8.30
C THR A 182 10.10 -11.90 -9.75
N ALA A 183 10.01 -10.74 -10.40
CA ALA A 183 9.78 -10.66 -11.83
C ALA A 183 11.01 -10.08 -12.53
N THR A 184 11.53 -10.82 -13.51
CA THR A 184 12.76 -10.50 -14.24
C THR A 184 12.54 -10.62 -15.75
N VAL A 185 13.48 -10.12 -16.55
CA VAL A 185 13.45 -10.37 -18.01
C VAL A 185 13.73 -11.84 -18.29
N ASP A 186 14.68 -12.41 -17.54
CA ASP A 186 15.19 -13.76 -17.70
C ASP A 186 14.99 -14.57 -16.41
N PRO A 187 14.06 -15.54 -16.37
CA PRO A 187 13.87 -16.43 -15.22
C PRO A 187 15.11 -17.28 -14.90
N ASP A 188 15.98 -17.55 -15.89
CA ASP A 188 17.18 -18.37 -15.70
C ASP A 188 18.27 -17.63 -14.91
N ASP A 189 18.14 -16.30 -14.75
CA ASP A 189 19.02 -15.50 -13.89
C ASP A 189 18.96 -15.91 -12.41
N LEU A 190 17.94 -16.68 -11.99
CA LEU A 190 17.68 -17.06 -10.59
C LEU A 190 17.97 -18.52 -10.24
N VAL A 191 18.39 -19.36 -11.19
CA VAL A 191 18.76 -20.78 -10.97
C VAL A 191 19.81 -20.89 -9.83
N PRO A 192 19.67 -21.86 -8.90
CA PRO A 192 19.74 -21.56 -7.47
C PRO A 192 21.15 -21.19 -7.02
N LEU A 193 21.32 -19.92 -6.65
CA LEU A 193 22.54 -19.42 -6.03
C LEU A 193 22.72 -19.93 -4.58
N VAL A 194 21.72 -20.61 -4.01
CA VAL A 194 21.79 -21.17 -2.64
C VAL A 194 21.05 -22.51 -2.55
N PRO A 195 21.75 -23.65 -2.52
CA PRO A 195 21.16 -24.99 -2.36
C PRO A 195 20.43 -25.24 -1.03
N SER A 196 20.54 -24.31 -0.08
CA SER A 196 20.11 -24.49 1.32
C SER A 196 19.10 -23.45 1.79
N CYS A 197 18.57 -22.60 0.90
CA CYS A 197 17.59 -21.58 1.30
C CYS A 197 16.18 -22.22 1.35
N PRO A 198 15.47 -22.19 2.49
CA PRO A 198 14.06 -22.60 2.57
C PRO A 198 13.10 -21.60 1.90
N VAL A 199 13.64 -20.67 1.11
CA VAL A 199 12.91 -19.60 0.44
C VAL A 199 12.49 -20.10 -0.93
N ASP A 200 11.18 -20.20 -1.14
CA ASP A 200 10.60 -20.43 -2.46
C ASP A 200 10.70 -19.13 -3.26
N LEU A 201 11.78 -19.00 -4.04
CA LEU A 201 11.92 -17.98 -5.06
C LEU A 201 11.21 -18.49 -6.30
N SER A 202 10.05 -17.93 -6.63
CA SER A 202 9.38 -18.20 -7.89
C SER A 202 9.70 -17.08 -8.90
N PRO A 203 10.80 -17.15 -9.67
CA PRO A 203 11.00 -16.25 -10.79
C PRO A 203 9.82 -16.36 -11.75
N VAL A 204 9.25 -15.22 -12.12
CA VAL A 204 8.35 -15.11 -13.25
C VAL A 204 8.93 -14.15 -14.27
N SER A 205 8.78 -14.46 -15.56
CA SER A 205 9.15 -13.50 -16.60
C SER A 205 8.23 -12.28 -16.55
N PHE A 206 8.78 -11.09 -16.78
CA PHE A 206 7.99 -9.87 -16.93
C PHE A 206 7.00 -9.95 -18.10
N GLU A 207 7.34 -10.65 -19.18
CA GLU A 207 6.41 -10.87 -20.30
C GLU A 207 5.17 -11.64 -19.86
N TRP A 208 5.39 -12.68 -19.04
CA TRP A 208 4.29 -13.43 -18.44
C TRP A 208 3.46 -12.53 -17.50
N LEU A 209 4.11 -11.76 -16.62
CA LEU A 209 3.42 -10.88 -15.67
C LEU A 209 2.58 -9.82 -16.41
N SER A 210 3.18 -9.10 -17.36
CA SER A 210 2.51 -8.08 -18.16
C SER A 210 1.34 -8.65 -18.97
N THR A 211 1.53 -9.82 -19.58
CA THR A 211 0.46 -10.50 -20.32
C THR A 211 -0.72 -10.87 -19.42
N ASN A 212 -0.47 -11.37 -18.21
CA ASN A 212 -1.55 -11.72 -17.27
C ASN A 212 -2.24 -10.48 -16.70
N LEU A 213 -1.51 -9.39 -16.47
CA LEU A 213 -2.08 -8.12 -16.06
C LEU A 213 -3.06 -7.55 -17.08
N SER A 214 -2.85 -7.80 -18.39
CA SER A 214 -3.76 -7.35 -19.45
C SER A 214 -4.93 -8.30 -19.71
N LYS A 215 -4.81 -9.59 -19.40
CA LYS A 215 -5.84 -10.62 -19.68
C LYS A 215 -7.05 -10.54 -18.76
N SER A 216 -6.89 -10.09 -17.53
CA SER A 216 -7.98 -10.07 -16.55
C SER A 216 -9.11 -9.09 -16.91
N GLU A 217 -8.84 -8.07 -17.74
CA GLU A 217 -9.91 -7.19 -18.27
C GLU A 217 -10.82 -7.92 -19.28
N THR A 218 -10.29 -8.87 -20.06
CA THR A 218 -11.08 -9.57 -21.08
C THR A 218 -12.10 -10.53 -20.46
N SER A 219 -11.73 -11.15 -19.33
CA SER A 219 -12.62 -12.04 -18.58
C SER A 219 -13.71 -11.25 -17.83
N GLN A 220 -13.37 -10.12 -17.20
CA GLN A 220 -14.34 -9.28 -16.50
C GLN A 220 -15.33 -8.60 -17.48
N SER A 221 -14.86 -8.08 -18.62
CA SER A 221 -15.72 -7.50 -19.65
C SER A 221 -16.66 -8.54 -20.29
N ALA A 222 -16.17 -9.76 -20.54
CA ALA A 222 -16.99 -10.85 -21.07
C ALA A 222 -18.07 -11.32 -20.07
N ASP A 223 -17.74 -11.39 -18.77
CA ASP A 223 -18.70 -11.77 -17.74
C ASP A 223 -19.72 -10.66 -17.45
N ASP A 224 -19.34 -9.38 -17.51
CA ASP A 224 -20.28 -8.27 -17.39
C ASP A 224 -21.23 -8.20 -18.59
N HIS A 225 -20.75 -8.41 -19.82
CA HIS A 225 -21.62 -8.51 -20.99
C HIS A 225 -22.59 -9.70 -20.88
N LYS A 226 -22.13 -10.84 -20.34
CA LYS A 226 -22.95 -12.05 -20.15
C LYS A 226 -23.97 -11.89 -19.02
N ARG A 227 -23.63 -11.18 -17.95
CA ARG A 227 -24.56 -10.82 -16.85
C ARG A 227 -25.63 -9.85 -17.34
N LYS A 228 -25.25 -8.80 -18.06
CA LYS A 228 -26.17 -7.81 -18.62
C LYS A 228 -27.15 -8.43 -19.62
N SER A 229 -26.66 -9.31 -20.50
CA SER A 229 -27.50 -10.08 -21.42
C SER A 229 -28.50 -11.01 -20.71
N ARG A 230 -28.11 -11.64 -19.59
CA ARG A 230 -29.00 -12.49 -18.78
C ARG A 230 -30.07 -11.68 -18.05
N GLU A 231 -29.74 -10.49 -17.55
CA GLU A 231 -30.70 -9.59 -16.90
C GLU A 231 -31.72 -9.03 -17.90
N ASP A 232 -31.29 -8.63 -19.09
CA ASP A 232 -32.19 -8.16 -20.15
C ASP A 232 -33.15 -9.27 -20.60
N THR A 233 -32.64 -10.50 -20.75
CA THR A 233 -33.48 -11.67 -21.10
C THR A 233 -34.50 -12.00 -20.00
N ALA A 234 -34.12 -11.87 -18.73
CA ALA A 234 -35.03 -12.09 -17.60
C ALA A 234 -36.09 -10.99 -17.48
N ARG A 235 -35.75 -9.74 -17.81
CA ARG A 235 -36.68 -8.59 -17.81
C ARG A 235 -37.74 -8.72 -18.89
N ILE A 236 -37.36 -9.15 -20.10
CA ILE A 236 -38.27 -9.42 -21.22
C ILE A 236 -39.24 -10.56 -20.88
N ARG A 237 -38.75 -11.64 -20.24
CA ARG A 237 -39.63 -12.75 -19.81
C ARG A 237 -40.61 -12.35 -18.71
N ARG A 238 -40.27 -11.37 -17.87
CA ARG A 238 -41.19 -10.85 -16.84
C ARG A 238 -42.25 -9.92 -17.42
N SER A 239 -41.95 -9.16 -18.48
CA SER A 239 -42.95 -8.29 -19.14
C SER A 239 -43.94 -9.03 -20.04
N GLN A 240 -43.63 -10.27 -20.44
CA GLN A 240 -44.50 -11.10 -21.29
C GLN A 240 -45.36 -12.11 -20.51
N ARG A 241 -45.36 -12.11 -19.17
CA ARG A 241 -46.29 -12.98 -18.40
C ARG A 241 -47.72 -12.47 -18.57
N PRO A 242 -48.67 -13.29 -19.06
CA PRO A 242 -50.08 -12.94 -19.06
C PRO A 242 -50.58 -12.81 -17.63
N LYS A 243 -51.33 -11.74 -17.32
CA LYS A 243 -52.16 -11.68 -16.13
C LYS A 243 -53.26 -12.72 -16.30
N LEU A 244 -53.17 -13.82 -15.55
CA LEU A 244 -54.31 -14.71 -15.37
C LEU A 244 -55.31 -13.96 -14.49
N ASP A 245 -56.46 -13.63 -15.08
CA ASP A 245 -57.65 -13.15 -14.38
C ASP A 245 -58.06 -14.19 -13.34
N GLU A 246 -57.95 -13.84 -12.06
CA GLU A 246 -58.75 -14.48 -11.01
C GLU A 246 -60.14 -13.85 -11.06
N SER A 247 -61.06 -14.54 -11.72
CA SER A 247 -62.50 -14.36 -11.53
C SER A 247 -63.12 -15.69 -11.13
N SER A 248 -63.42 -15.82 -9.84
CA SER A 248 -64.47 -16.67 -9.27
C SER A 248 -64.83 -16.15 -7.88
#